data_AF-A0A6C0CKZ6-F1
#
_entry.id   AF-A0A6C0CKZ6-F1
#
_cell.length_a   1.000
_cell.length_b   1.000
_cell.length_c   1.000
_cell.angle_alpha   90.00
_cell.angle_beta   90.00
_cell.angle_gamma   90.00
#
_symmetry.space_group_name_H-M   'P 1'
#
loop_
_entity.id
_entity.type
_entity.pdbx_description
1 polymer ?
#
loop_
_entity_poly.entity_id
_entity_poly.type
_entity_poly.pdbx_seq_one_letter_code
_entity_poly.pdbx_strand_id
1 'polypeptide(L)'
;MAYIKKVIMKRFHISDEVVYELAKMTTTLLNDTQDLLRLVKWTDGESNIDTGYSTLACMLCQNAWNNIKENEPKYDFVDIGCEPPDINIVFVNKEDGSICNKKIELKSSKSTKMPGSTIKNLNINIPLIYCLRPKYEVGPFKVRCSQYYTAMGESDTDLFQDRTPRPWISFEKMEQTKEYMEKEKDAWIDYYASCALNRLEVPCQKSWQDDMVIVLKEKIIKDFIKSTSIESIKKMKDELLSSD
;
A
#
# COMPACT_ATOMS: atom_id res chain seq x y z
N MET A 1 47.38 -19.00 -16.25
CA MET A 1 46.17 -18.18 -16.45
C MET A 1 45.12 -18.62 -15.43
N ALA A 2 44.98 -17.88 -14.32
CA ALA A 2 43.97 -18.17 -13.31
C ALA A 2 42.62 -17.63 -13.78
N TYR A 3 41.69 -18.53 -14.07
CA TYR A 3 40.32 -18.21 -14.47
C TYR A 3 39.54 -17.80 -13.20
N ILE A 4 39.54 -16.51 -12.87
CA ILE A 4 38.68 -15.99 -11.80
C ILE A 4 37.24 -16.00 -12.34
N LYS A 5 36.52 -17.09 -12.08
CA LYS A 5 35.05 -17.08 -12.13
C LYS A 5 34.58 -16.09 -11.08
N LYS A 6 34.19 -14.90 -11.53
CA LYS A 6 33.47 -13.92 -10.73
C LYS A 6 32.10 -14.52 -10.42
N VAL A 7 32.01 -15.28 -9.33
CA VAL A 7 30.73 -15.74 -8.78
C VAL A 7 29.97 -14.48 -8.41
N ILE A 8 28.98 -14.13 -9.22
CA ILE A 8 27.99 -13.12 -8.84
C ILE A 8 27.23 -13.74 -7.69
N MET A 9 27.61 -13.42 -6.45
CA MET A 9 26.81 -13.77 -5.28
C MET A 9 25.44 -13.13 -5.50
N LYS A 10 24.41 -13.97 -5.70
CA LYS A 10 23.03 -13.51 -5.67
C LYS A 10 22.86 -12.83 -4.31
N ARG A 11 22.55 -11.54 -4.30
CA ARG A 11 22.18 -10.84 -3.07
C ARG A 11 21.00 -11.59 -2.46
N PHE A 12 21.14 -11.99 -1.20
CA PHE A 12 20.04 -12.50 -0.41
C PHE A 12 18.87 -11.52 -0.50
N HIS A 13 17.70 -12.03 -0.89
CA HIS A 13 16.53 -11.22 -1.20
C HIS A 13 15.27 -11.95 -0.77
N ILE A 14 14.41 -11.22 -0.05
CA ILE A 14 13.04 -11.62 0.26
C ILE A 14 12.12 -10.78 -0.64
N SER A 15 11.26 -11.46 -1.39
CA SER A 15 10.31 -10.77 -2.29
C SER A 15 9.24 -10.04 -1.49
N ASP A 16 8.67 -8.99 -2.08
CA ASP A 16 7.59 -8.24 -1.43
C ASP A 16 6.29 -9.07 -1.28
N GLU A 17 6.08 -10.05 -2.15
CA GLU A 17 5.03 -11.06 -2.01
C GLU A 17 5.16 -11.85 -0.69
N VAL A 18 6.36 -12.29 -0.33
CA VAL A 18 6.60 -12.99 0.95
C VAL A 18 6.33 -12.07 2.14
N VAL A 19 6.72 -10.80 2.04
CA VAL A 19 6.42 -9.80 3.08
C VAL A 19 4.92 -9.56 3.19
N TYR A 20 4.18 -9.61 2.08
CA TYR A 20 2.73 -9.50 2.06
C TYR A 20 2.04 -10.71 2.69
N GLU A 21 2.49 -11.94 2.41
CA GLU A 21 2.02 -13.15 3.11
C GLU A 21 2.28 -13.08 4.62
N LEU A 22 3.48 -12.63 5.01
CA LEU A 22 3.83 -12.39 6.40
C LEU A 22 2.90 -11.36 7.06
N ALA A 23 2.55 -10.28 6.35
CA ALA A 23 1.61 -9.27 6.83
C ALA A 23 0.18 -9.83 7.01
N LYS A 24 -0.29 -10.67 6.07
CA LYS A 24 -1.60 -11.34 6.18
C LYS A 24 -1.65 -12.26 7.40
N MET A 25 -0.63 -13.09 7.61
CA MET A 25 -0.62 -13.98 8.77
C MET A 25 -0.45 -13.23 10.09
N THR A 26 0.37 -12.17 10.12
CA THR A 26 0.46 -11.26 11.28
C THR A 26 -0.91 -10.66 11.61
N THR A 27 -1.69 -10.32 10.58
CA THR A 27 -3.06 -9.79 10.74
C THR A 27 -4.03 -10.83 11.30
N THR A 28 -3.92 -12.08 10.88
CA THR A 28 -4.70 -13.18 11.49
C THR A 28 -4.40 -13.29 12.97
N LEU A 29 -3.11 -13.35 13.35
CA LEU A 29 -2.70 -13.43 14.75
C LEU A 29 -3.15 -12.21 15.58
N LEU A 30 -3.13 -11.01 15.00
CA LEU A 30 -3.65 -9.80 15.63
C LEU A 30 -5.17 -9.89 15.88
N ASN A 31 -5.94 -10.41 14.91
CA ASN A 31 -7.37 -10.62 15.10
C ASN A 31 -7.65 -11.65 16.21
N ASP A 32 -6.80 -12.66 16.37
CA ASP A 32 -6.94 -13.70 17.39
C ASP A 32 -6.53 -13.24 18.81
N THR A 33 -5.80 -12.12 18.93
CA THR A 33 -5.27 -11.61 20.21
C THR A 33 -5.99 -10.36 20.72
N GLN A 34 -7.34 -10.38 20.70
CA GLN A 34 -8.19 -9.28 21.15
C GLN A 34 -7.89 -8.81 22.59
N ASP A 35 -7.58 -9.75 23.49
CA ASP A 35 -7.28 -9.42 24.89
C ASP A 35 -6.01 -8.56 25.00
N LEU A 36 -4.98 -8.88 24.21
CA LEU A 36 -3.75 -8.08 24.17
C LEU A 36 -4.00 -6.70 23.54
N LEU A 37 -4.83 -6.62 22.50
CA LEU A 37 -5.21 -5.34 21.89
C LEU A 37 -5.97 -4.42 22.86
N ARG A 38 -6.75 -4.97 23.79
CA ARG A 38 -7.40 -4.19 24.87
C ARG A 38 -6.40 -3.62 25.87
N LEU A 39 -5.27 -4.29 26.07
CA LEU A 39 -4.21 -3.85 26.99
C LEU A 39 -3.27 -2.81 26.37
N VAL A 40 -3.31 -2.64 25.04
CA VAL A 40 -2.53 -1.60 24.36
C VAL A 40 -2.96 -0.22 24.84
N LYS A 41 -1.99 0.61 25.20
CA LYS A 41 -2.20 2.05 25.41
C LYS A 41 -2.32 2.74 24.06
N TRP A 42 -3.54 3.14 23.72
CA TRP A 42 -3.83 3.83 22.47
C TRP A 42 -3.69 5.34 22.64
N THR A 43 -3.02 5.97 21.69
CA THR A 43 -3.05 7.42 21.51
C THR A 43 -4.00 7.77 20.36
N ASP A 44 -4.75 8.86 20.49
CA ASP A 44 -5.62 9.32 19.42
C ASP A 44 -4.81 10.19 18.44
N GLY A 45 -4.59 9.72 17.20
CA GLY A 45 -3.90 10.50 16.15
C GLY A 45 -3.33 9.65 15.00
N GLU A 46 -2.74 10.32 14.00
CA GLU A 46 -2.09 9.70 12.82
C GLU A 46 -0.70 9.10 13.09
N SER A 47 -0.14 9.39 14.26
CA SER A 47 1.28 9.16 14.52
C SER A 47 1.51 7.75 15.04
N ASN A 48 2.55 7.09 14.51
CA ASN A 48 3.03 5.77 14.93
C ASN A 48 3.64 5.79 16.37
N ILE A 49 3.15 6.66 17.26
CA ILE A 49 3.54 6.72 18.68
C ILE A 49 2.77 5.71 19.51
N ASP A 50 1.84 4.96 18.91
CA ASP A 50 1.23 3.76 19.51
C ASP A 50 2.30 2.66 19.65
N THR A 51 3.22 2.88 20.58
CA THR A 51 4.33 1.96 20.90
C THR A 51 3.78 0.60 21.32
N GLY A 52 2.63 0.56 21.99
CA GLY A 52 1.98 -0.69 22.39
C GLY A 52 1.49 -1.53 21.21
N TYR A 53 0.77 -0.91 20.25
CA TYR A 53 0.26 -1.62 19.08
C TYR A 53 1.41 -2.10 18.18
N SER A 54 2.37 -1.22 17.89
CA SER A 54 3.54 -1.57 17.07
C SER A 54 4.40 -2.65 17.71
N THR A 55 4.63 -2.60 19.03
CA THR A 55 5.35 -3.67 19.75
C THR A 55 4.61 -5.01 19.66
N LEU A 56 3.29 -5.01 19.88
CA LEU A 56 2.48 -6.22 19.75
C LEU A 56 2.54 -6.78 18.32
N ALA A 57 2.41 -5.91 17.32
CA ALA A 57 2.48 -6.30 15.92
C ALA A 57 3.87 -6.86 15.54
N CYS A 58 4.97 -6.27 16.02
CA CYS A 58 6.33 -6.80 15.81
C CYS A 58 6.54 -8.17 16.45
N MET A 59 6.00 -8.40 17.65
CA MET A 59 6.06 -9.70 18.31
C MET A 59 5.27 -10.76 17.53
N LEU A 60 4.04 -10.43 17.12
CA LEU A 60 3.21 -11.34 16.34
C LEU A 60 3.74 -11.58 14.93
N CYS A 61 4.46 -10.61 14.34
CA CYS A 61 5.15 -10.79 13.07
C CYS A 61 6.27 -11.84 13.16
N GLN A 62 7.05 -11.84 14.25
CA GLN A 62 8.05 -12.89 14.50
C GLN A 62 7.41 -14.26 14.66
N ASN A 63 6.27 -14.35 15.37
CA ASN A 63 5.51 -15.59 15.48
C ASN A 63 4.97 -16.05 14.12
N ALA A 64 4.42 -15.13 13.32
CA ALA A 64 3.99 -15.41 11.96
C ALA A 64 5.16 -15.94 11.12
N TRP A 65 6.35 -15.34 11.19
CA TRP A 65 7.49 -15.85 10.45
C TRP A 65 7.88 -17.28 10.82
N ASN A 66 7.80 -17.64 12.10
CA ASN A 66 8.03 -19.02 12.53
C ASN A 66 7.00 -19.98 11.92
N ASN A 67 5.72 -19.61 11.87
CA ASN A 67 4.68 -20.40 11.20
C ASN A 67 4.91 -20.53 9.68
N ILE A 68 5.45 -19.50 9.01
CA ILE A 68 5.83 -19.59 7.59
C ILE A 68 6.95 -20.63 7.43
N LYS A 69 8.00 -20.57 8.25
CA LYS A 69 9.13 -21.52 8.17
C LYS A 69 8.68 -22.98 8.36
N GLU A 70 7.76 -23.23 9.28
CA GLU A 70 7.20 -24.57 9.50
C GLU A 70 6.55 -25.16 8.23
N ASN A 71 5.98 -24.31 7.37
CA ASN A 71 5.34 -24.73 6.11
C ASN A 71 6.23 -24.58 4.87
N GLU A 72 7.32 -23.80 4.98
CA GLU A 72 8.22 -23.45 3.88
C GLU A 72 9.68 -23.60 4.32
N PRO A 73 10.22 -24.84 4.40
CA PRO A 73 11.57 -25.12 4.89
C PRO A 73 12.69 -24.41 4.11
N LYS A 74 12.38 -23.91 2.91
CA LYS A 74 13.28 -23.04 2.12
C LYS A 74 13.66 -21.74 2.84
N TYR A 75 13.01 -21.39 3.95
CA TYR A 75 13.33 -20.23 4.79
C TYR A 75 13.97 -20.59 6.13
N ASP A 76 14.32 -21.86 6.39
CA ASP A 76 14.90 -22.29 7.68
C ASP A 76 16.22 -21.60 8.00
N PHE A 77 16.98 -21.19 6.99
CA PHE A 77 18.22 -20.44 7.14
C PHE A 77 18.00 -18.93 7.39
N VAL A 78 16.75 -18.45 7.43
CA VAL A 78 16.42 -17.03 7.58
C VAL A 78 15.79 -16.76 8.93
N ASP A 79 16.43 -15.89 9.71
CA ASP A 79 15.84 -15.32 10.93
C ASP A 79 15.35 -13.90 10.67
N ILE A 80 14.42 -13.41 11.51
CA ILE A 80 13.95 -12.02 11.45
C ILE A 80 14.01 -11.32 12.79
N GLY A 81 14.36 -10.03 12.76
CA GLY A 81 14.06 -9.06 13.82
C GLY A 81 12.97 -8.10 13.37
N CYS A 82 12.16 -7.59 14.30
CA CYS A 82 11.11 -6.61 14.02
C CYS A 82 11.17 -5.44 15.00
N GLU A 83 11.16 -4.20 14.48
CA GLU A 83 11.29 -2.98 15.29
C GLU A 83 10.16 -1.97 15.02
N PRO A 84 9.57 -1.37 16.08
CA PRO A 84 8.61 -0.26 15.98
C PRO A 84 9.24 0.98 15.33
N PRO A 85 8.47 1.98 14.85
CA PRO A 85 7.05 2.24 15.12
C PRO A 85 6.06 1.68 14.09
N ASP A 86 6.55 1.26 12.93
CA ASP A 86 5.86 0.33 12.03
C ASP A 86 6.40 -1.10 12.30
N ILE A 87 6.18 -2.08 11.42
CA ILE A 87 6.97 -3.33 11.51
C ILE A 87 8.16 -3.19 10.56
N ASN A 88 9.29 -2.69 11.06
CA ASN A 88 10.55 -2.70 10.32
C ASN A 88 11.21 -4.07 10.48
N ILE A 89 11.32 -4.83 9.40
CA ILE A 89 11.77 -6.22 9.42
C ILE A 89 13.20 -6.30 8.91
N VAL A 90 14.07 -6.93 9.70
CA VAL A 90 15.44 -7.25 9.33
C VAL A 90 15.52 -8.75 9.12
N PHE A 91 15.55 -9.20 7.87
CA PHE A 91 15.80 -10.59 7.53
C PHE A 91 17.30 -10.84 7.51
N VAL A 92 17.76 -11.89 8.20
CA VAL A 92 19.17 -12.28 8.30
C VAL A 92 19.35 -13.69 7.78
N ASN A 93 20.19 -13.87 6.77
CA ASN A 93 20.65 -15.18 6.36
C ASN A 93 21.69 -15.70 7.38
N LYS A 94 21.38 -16.80 8.06
CA LYS A 94 22.26 -17.41 9.07
C LYS A 94 23.56 -17.99 8.50
N GLU A 95 23.59 -18.31 7.21
CA GLU A 95 24.76 -18.97 6.60
C GLU A 95 25.90 -17.98 6.33
N ASP A 96 25.57 -16.76 5.90
CA ASP A 96 26.55 -15.76 5.48
C ASP A 96 26.40 -14.38 6.17
N GLY A 97 25.38 -14.22 7.02
CA GLY A 97 25.10 -12.98 7.74
C GLY A 97 24.51 -11.86 6.87
N SER A 98 24.14 -12.14 5.62
CA SER A 98 23.56 -11.13 4.73
C SER A 98 22.18 -10.67 5.21
N ILE A 99 21.88 -9.37 4.97
CA ILE A 99 20.70 -8.70 5.51
C ILE A 99 19.78 -8.23 4.37
N CYS A 100 18.48 -8.42 4.53
CA CYS A 100 17.44 -7.82 3.71
C CYS A 100 16.45 -7.05 4.60
N ASN A 101 16.31 -5.74 4.38
CA ASN A 101 15.40 -4.90 5.15
C ASN A 101 14.08 -4.73 4.39
N LYS A 102 12.97 -4.89 5.12
CA LYS A 102 11.61 -4.68 4.61
C LYS A 102 10.78 -3.97 5.66
N LYS A 103 9.57 -3.56 5.28
CA LYS A 103 8.66 -2.83 6.15
C LYS A 103 7.23 -3.27 5.89
N ILE A 104 6.43 -3.33 6.94
CA ILE A 104 4.96 -3.36 6.88
C ILE A 104 4.47 -2.10 7.59
N GLU A 105 3.68 -1.28 6.91
CA GLU A 105 3.10 -0.06 7.48
C GLU A 105 2.01 -0.42 8.48
N LEU A 106 1.94 0.31 9.60
CA LEU A 106 0.89 0.18 10.60
C LEU A 106 0.03 1.44 10.66
N LYS A 107 -1.28 1.25 10.77
CA LYS A 107 -2.24 2.32 11.03
C LYS A 107 -3.27 1.90 12.06
N SER A 108 -3.74 2.85 12.86
CA SER A 108 -4.78 2.64 13.86
C SER A 108 -5.73 3.84 13.90
N SER A 109 -7.03 3.61 14.10
CA SER A 109 -8.03 4.69 14.21
C SER A 109 -9.35 4.15 14.74
N LYS A 110 -10.20 5.04 15.27
CA LYS A 110 -11.62 4.75 15.58
C LYS A 110 -12.53 4.95 14.34
N SER A 111 -11.98 5.46 13.24
CA SER A 111 -12.66 5.73 11.98
C SER A 111 -12.28 4.68 10.94
N THR A 112 -13.19 4.33 10.04
CA THR A 112 -12.89 3.48 8.88
C THR A 112 -12.04 4.19 7.83
N LYS A 113 -11.83 5.50 7.99
CA LYS A 113 -11.05 6.36 7.08
C LYS A 113 -10.08 7.21 7.88
N MET A 114 -8.87 7.38 7.37
CA MET A 114 -7.89 8.33 7.89
C MET A 114 -6.96 8.82 6.78
N PRO A 115 -6.31 9.98 6.94
CA PRO A 115 -5.26 10.38 6.03
C PRO A 115 -4.10 9.37 6.09
N GLY A 116 -3.60 9.02 4.92
CA GLY A 116 -2.47 8.14 4.78
C GLY A 116 -1.12 8.83 4.95
N SER A 117 -0.06 8.04 4.81
CA SER A 117 1.31 8.50 4.65
C SER A 117 1.50 9.30 3.36
N THR A 118 2.50 10.17 3.38
CA THR A 118 2.86 11.05 2.27
C THR A 118 3.30 10.23 1.04
N ILE A 119 2.56 10.32 -0.07
CA ILE A 119 2.69 9.43 -1.23
C ILE A 119 4.04 9.55 -1.95
N LYS A 120 4.64 10.75 -1.97
CA LYS A 120 5.87 11.03 -2.75
C LYS A 120 7.04 10.11 -2.42
N ASN A 121 7.17 9.73 -1.14
CA ASN A 121 8.25 8.87 -0.64
C ASN A 121 7.73 7.48 -0.24
N LEU A 122 6.45 7.21 -0.44
CA LEU A 122 5.83 5.96 -0.05
C LEU A 122 6.03 4.91 -1.14
N ASN A 123 6.45 3.72 -0.74
CA ASN A 123 6.31 2.55 -1.59
C ASN A 123 4.83 2.13 -1.57
N ILE A 124 4.10 2.34 -2.66
CA ILE A 124 2.66 1.99 -2.73
C ILE A 124 2.40 0.47 -2.70
N ASN A 125 3.42 -0.34 -2.97
CA ASN A 125 3.34 -1.80 -2.92
C ASN A 125 3.58 -2.36 -1.51
N ILE A 126 3.96 -1.51 -0.55
CA ILE A 126 4.19 -1.95 0.84
C ILE A 126 2.91 -2.55 1.43
N PRO A 127 3.00 -3.66 2.18
CA PRO A 127 1.87 -4.13 2.97
C PRO A 127 1.49 -3.10 4.05
N LEU A 128 0.19 -2.96 4.28
CA LEU A 128 -0.40 -2.08 5.29
C LEU A 128 -1.32 -2.91 6.18
N ILE A 129 -1.09 -2.89 7.49
CA ILE A 129 -2.01 -3.45 8.49
C ILE A 129 -2.72 -2.30 9.21
N TYR A 130 -4.05 -2.27 9.09
CA TYR A 130 -4.89 -1.27 9.73
C TYR A 130 -5.71 -1.92 10.84
N CYS A 131 -5.53 -1.46 12.09
CA CYS A 131 -6.38 -1.76 13.23
C CYS A 131 -7.48 -0.70 13.40
N LEU A 132 -8.73 -1.09 13.11
CA LEU A 132 -9.92 -0.31 13.42
C LEU A 132 -10.30 -0.56 14.90
N ARG A 133 -10.10 0.47 15.71
CA ARG A 133 -10.40 0.51 17.14
C ARG A 133 -11.91 0.65 17.34
N PRO A 134 -12.47 0.00 18.37
CA PRO A 134 -13.88 0.19 18.70
C PRO A 134 -14.14 1.65 19.10
N LYS A 135 -15.26 2.22 18.64
CA LYS A 135 -15.63 3.62 18.96
C LYS A 135 -15.87 3.83 20.46
N TYR A 136 -16.31 2.78 21.15
CA TYR A 136 -16.56 2.73 22.58
C TYR A 136 -15.63 1.67 23.20
N GLU A 137 -15.37 1.75 24.51
CA GLU A 137 -14.51 0.79 25.21
C GLU A 137 -15.02 -0.67 25.13
N VAL A 138 -16.29 -0.84 24.77
CA VAL A 138 -16.93 -2.13 24.55
C VAL A 138 -17.07 -2.39 23.05
N GLY A 139 -16.21 -3.26 22.52
CA GLY A 139 -16.30 -3.73 21.13
C GLY A 139 -15.04 -4.48 20.69
N PRO A 140 -15.13 -5.29 19.61
CA PRO A 140 -13.96 -5.95 19.05
C PRO A 140 -13.11 -4.95 18.25
N PHE A 141 -11.80 -5.12 18.29
CA PHE A 141 -10.90 -4.55 17.29
C PHE A 141 -11.07 -5.32 16.00
N LYS A 142 -11.02 -4.60 14.87
CA LYS A 142 -11.00 -5.24 13.55
C LYS A 142 -9.69 -4.92 12.87
N VAL A 143 -8.94 -5.93 12.47
CA VAL A 143 -7.64 -5.75 11.83
C VAL A 143 -7.69 -6.27 10.41
N ARG A 144 -7.29 -5.45 9.43
CA ARG A 144 -7.24 -5.81 8.01
C ARG A 144 -5.85 -5.53 7.45
N CYS A 145 -5.50 -6.27 6.41
CA CYS A 145 -4.26 -6.11 5.66
C CYS A 145 -4.57 -6.01 4.17
N SER A 146 -3.83 -5.15 3.48
CA SER A 146 -3.79 -5.07 2.02
C SER A 146 -2.47 -4.43 1.59
N GLN A 147 -2.18 -4.41 0.29
CA GLN A 147 -1.19 -3.46 -0.22
C GLN A 147 -1.67 -2.04 0.04
N TYR A 148 -0.74 -1.11 0.27
CA TYR A 148 -1.07 0.28 0.53
C TYR A 148 -1.89 0.87 -0.62
N TYR A 149 -1.50 0.61 -1.87
CA TYR A 149 -2.23 1.03 -3.07
C TYR A 149 -3.71 0.62 -3.04
N THR A 150 -4.03 -0.60 -2.59
CA THR A 150 -5.42 -1.08 -2.50
C THR A 150 -6.22 -0.33 -1.45
N ALA A 151 -5.58 0.06 -0.34
CA ALA A 151 -6.22 0.84 0.71
C ALA A 151 -6.45 2.29 0.30
N MET A 152 -5.75 2.79 -0.73
CA MET A 152 -5.81 4.18 -1.15
C MET A 152 -7.17 4.57 -1.74
N GLY A 153 -7.50 5.82 -1.46
CA GLY A 153 -8.67 6.46 -2.00
C GLY A 153 -9.93 6.16 -1.20
N GLU A 154 -10.81 7.14 -1.15
CA GLU A 154 -12.13 7.02 -0.56
C GLU A 154 -13.16 6.58 -1.60
N SER A 155 -13.10 7.14 -2.81
CA SER A 155 -14.10 7.00 -3.86
C SER A 155 -13.52 7.24 -5.25
N ASP A 156 -14.26 6.91 -6.29
CA ASP A 156 -13.85 7.20 -7.68
C ASP A 156 -14.02 8.69 -8.05
N THR A 157 -14.23 9.56 -7.06
CA THR A 157 -14.43 11.02 -7.22
C THR A 157 -13.55 11.84 -6.30
N ASP A 158 -12.45 11.25 -5.82
CA ASP A 158 -11.56 11.91 -4.88
C ASP A 158 -10.89 13.15 -5.50
N LEU A 159 -10.75 14.19 -4.69
CA LEU A 159 -9.98 15.37 -5.04
C LEU A 159 -8.49 15.08 -4.92
N PHE A 160 -7.69 15.64 -5.83
CA PHE A 160 -6.24 15.63 -5.64
C PHE A 160 -5.89 16.56 -4.47
N GLN A 161 -4.92 16.13 -3.67
CA GLN A 161 -4.52 16.84 -2.45
C GLN A 161 -3.61 18.03 -2.82
N ASP A 162 -3.89 19.21 -2.27
CA ASP A 162 -3.24 20.50 -2.61
C ASP A 162 -1.78 20.62 -2.05
N ARG A 163 -1.37 19.69 -1.19
CA ARG A 163 -0.03 19.64 -0.55
C ARG A 163 0.68 18.34 -0.90
N THR A 164 1.72 17.95 -0.16
CA THR A 164 2.35 16.63 -0.31
C THR A 164 1.27 15.56 -0.21
N PRO A 165 0.95 14.83 -1.30
CA PRO A 165 -0.34 14.16 -1.36
C PRO A 165 -0.40 13.06 -0.32
N ARG A 166 -1.42 13.09 0.52
CA ARG A 166 -1.73 12.03 1.48
C ARG A 166 -3.06 11.44 1.05
N PRO A 167 -3.07 10.32 0.32
CA PRO A 167 -4.33 9.68 -0.02
C PRO A 167 -5.06 9.32 1.26
N TRP A 168 -6.38 9.43 1.24
CA TRP A 168 -7.19 8.74 2.23
C TRP A 168 -6.90 7.25 2.15
N ILE A 169 -6.80 6.60 3.30
CA ILE A 169 -6.84 5.15 3.39
C ILE A 169 -8.20 4.72 3.92
N SER A 170 -8.78 3.71 3.28
CA SER A 170 -10.10 3.18 3.61
C SER A 170 -9.99 1.74 4.09
N PHE A 171 -10.36 1.52 5.35
CA PHE A 171 -10.44 0.19 5.96
C PHE A 171 -11.38 -0.73 5.17
N GLU A 172 -12.41 -0.18 4.53
CA GLU A 172 -13.39 -0.96 3.75
C GLU A 172 -12.85 -1.46 2.40
N LYS A 173 -11.82 -0.82 1.84
CA LYS A 173 -11.17 -1.29 0.61
C LYS A 173 -10.14 -2.41 0.86
N MET A 174 -9.77 -2.65 2.12
CA MET A 174 -8.73 -3.60 2.52
C MET A 174 -9.24 -5.05 2.56
N GLU A 175 -9.45 -5.66 1.41
CA GLU A 175 -9.82 -7.07 1.31
C GLU A 175 -8.61 -7.99 1.57
N GLN A 176 -8.70 -8.86 2.57
CA GLN A 176 -7.61 -9.78 2.96
C GLN A 176 -7.30 -10.89 1.93
N THR A 177 -8.24 -11.17 1.01
CA THR A 177 -8.12 -12.26 0.04
C THR A 177 -7.42 -11.84 -1.27
N LYS A 178 -7.10 -10.56 -1.44
CA LYS A 178 -6.43 -10.09 -2.66
C LYS A 178 -4.97 -10.56 -2.68
N GLU A 179 -4.58 -11.14 -3.80
CA GLU A 179 -3.19 -11.50 -4.10
C GLU A 179 -2.32 -10.26 -4.25
N TYR A 180 -1.01 -10.43 -4.04
CA TYR A 180 -0.03 -9.37 -4.26
C TYR A 180 0.06 -9.03 -5.74
N MET A 181 -0.12 -7.76 -6.10
CA MET A 181 0.10 -7.27 -7.45
C MET A 181 1.05 -6.08 -7.43
N GLU A 182 2.22 -6.24 -8.03
CA GLU A 182 3.17 -5.13 -8.19
C GLU A 182 2.53 -4.01 -9.00
N LYS A 183 2.59 -2.78 -8.49
CA LYS A 183 2.18 -1.57 -9.20
C LYS A 183 3.39 -0.70 -9.49
N GLU A 184 3.34 -0.02 -10.63
CA GLU A 184 4.31 1.04 -10.92
C GLU A 184 4.26 2.11 -9.84
N LYS A 185 5.42 2.61 -9.42
CA LYS A 185 5.55 3.54 -8.29
C LYS A 185 4.60 4.73 -8.37
N ASP A 186 4.34 5.21 -9.58
CA ASP A 186 3.52 6.38 -9.87
C ASP A 186 2.08 6.04 -10.30
N ALA A 187 1.65 4.78 -10.17
CA ALA A 187 0.28 4.34 -10.48
C ALA A 187 -0.82 5.05 -9.64
N TRP A 188 -0.42 5.74 -8.56
CA TRP A 188 -1.32 6.61 -7.80
C TRP A 188 -1.72 7.88 -8.58
N ILE A 189 -0.89 8.34 -9.53
CA ILE A 189 -1.21 9.48 -10.40
C ILE A 189 -2.42 9.12 -11.27
N ASP A 190 -2.41 7.92 -11.86
CA ASP A 190 -3.51 7.44 -12.71
C ASP A 190 -4.83 7.34 -11.94
N TYR A 191 -4.78 6.95 -10.65
CA TYR A 191 -5.95 6.97 -9.77
C TYR A 191 -6.58 8.37 -9.68
N TYR A 192 -5.78 9.40 -9.35
CA TYR A 192 -6.30 10.77 -9.22
C TYR A 192 -6.68 11.38 -10.55
N ALA A 193 -5.97 11.06 -11.63
CA ALA A 193 -6.35 11.46 -12.98
C ALA A 193 -7.72 10.89 -13.36
N SER A 194 -7.96 9.60 -13.08
CA SER A 194 -9.24 8.94 -13.30
C SER A 194 -10.35 9.57 -12.47
N CYS A 195 -10.10 9.83 -11.18
CA CYS A 195 -11.05 10.53 -10.32
C CYS A 195 -11.41 11.93 -10.86
N ALA A 196 -10.41 12.71 -11.27
CA ALA A 196 -10.60 14.05 -11.80
C ALA A 196 -11.49 14.06 -13.05
N LEU A 197 -11.34 13.06 -13.93
CA LEU A 197 -12.20 12.91 -15.11
C LEU A 197 -13.61 12.44 -14.72
N ASN A 198 -13.72 11.43 -13.87
CA ASN A 198 -15.00 10.86 -13.46
C ASN A 198 -15.90 11.89 -12.75
N ARG A 199 -15.31 12.79 -11.95
CA ARG A 199 -16.02 13.91 -11.30
C ARG A 199 -16.78 14.82 -12.27
N LEU A 200 -16.36 14.89 -13.54
CA LEU A 200 -17.05 15.67 -14.57
C LEU A 200 -18.29 14.96 -15.12
N GLU A 201 -18.39 13.65 -14.91
CA GLU A 201 -19.42 12.79 -15.49
C GLU A 201 -20.46 12.36 -14.45
N VAL A 202 -20.05 12.22 -13.18
CA VAL A 202 -20.93 11.75 -12.10
C VAL A 202 -21.35 12.90 -11.16
N PRO A 203 -22.60 12.87 -10.64
CA PRO A 203 -23.04 13.84 -9.63
C PRO A 203 -22.17 13.76 -8.36
N CYS A 204 -21.45 14.83 -8.05
CA CYS A 204 -20.65 14.96 -6.83
C CYS A 204 -20.61 16.42 -6.36
N GLN A 205 -20.03 16.67 -5.18
CA GLN A 205 -19.86 18.03 -4.68
C GLN A 205 -18.86 18.80 -5.55
N LYS A 206 -19.29 19.95 -6.08
CA LYS A 206 -18.46 20.81 -6.93
C LYS A 206 -17.21 21.32 -6.19
N SER A 207 -16.08 21.29 -6.88
CA SER A 207 -14.79 21.81 -6.45
C SER A 207 -14.22 22.77 -7.50
N TRP A 208 -13.36 23.70 -7.09
CA TRP A 208 -12.60 24.54 -8.03
C TRP A 208 -11.69 23.70 -8.93
N GLN A 209 -11.29 22.51 -8.47
CA GLN A 209 -10.49 21.56 -9.24
C GLN A 209 -11.23 21.10 -10.50
N ASP A 210 -12.56 20.99 -10.44
CA ASP A 210 -13.39 20.53 -11.57
C ASP A 210 -13.34 21.56 -12.72
N ASP A 211 -13.48 22.85 -12.39
CA ASP A 211 -13.39 23.94 -13.36
C ASP A 211 -11.99 23.97 -14.02
N MET A 212 -10.93 23.71 -13.24
CA MET A 212 -9.57 23.61 -13.77
C MET A 212 -9.41 22.42 -14.73
N VAL A 213 -9.93 21.25 -14.37
CA VAL A 213 -9.86 20.03 -15.21
C VAL A 213 -10.62 20.24 -16.52
N ILE A 214 -11.78 20.90 -16.48
CA ILE A 214 -12.54 21.28 -17.69
C ILE A 214 -11.67 22.14 -18.62
N VAL A 215 -11.07 23.21 -18.09
CA VAL A 215 -10.21 24.11 -18.88
C VAL A 215 -8.97 23.38 -19.44
N LEU A 216 -8.36 22.49 -18.64
CA LEU A 216 -7.23 21.67 -19.09
C LEU A 216 -7.64 20.73 -20.23
N LYS A 217 -8.75 20.01 -20.07
CA LYS A 217 -9.30 19.10 -21.09
C LYS A 217 -9.58 19.85 -22.39
N GLU A 218 -10.21 21.03 -22.32
CA GLU A 218 -10.43 21.87 -23.50
C GLU A 218 -9.14 22.32 -24.18
N LYS A 219 -8.13 22.75 -23.41
CA LYS A 219 -6.84 23.18 -23.96
C LYS A 219 -6.12 22.03 -24.65
N ILE A 220 -6.05 20.87 -24.01
CA ILE A 220 -5.42 19.66 -24.56
C ILE A 220 -6.08 19.27 -25.88
N ILE A 221 -7.42 19.24 -25.93
CA ILE A 221 -8.16 18.94 -27.17
C ILE A 221 -7.88 19.98 -28.25
N LYS A 222 -7.90 21.28 -27.92
CA LYS A 222 -7.62 22.36 -28.88
C LYS A 222 -6.20 22.26 -29.44
N ASP A 223 -5.21 21.98 -28.60
CA ASP A 223 -3.82 21.85 -29.02
C ASP A 223 -3.60 20.58 -29.85
N PHE A 224 -4.24 19.47 -29.49
CA PHE A 224 -4.25 18.25 -30.29
C PHE A 224 -4.81 18.50 -31.69
N ILE A 225 -5.98 19.15 -31.81
CA ILE A 225 -6.61 19.48 -33.10
C ILE A 225 -5.70 20.38 -33.95
N LYS A 226 -5.02 21.37 -33.33
CA LYS A 226 -4.12 22.27 -34.07
C LYS A 226 -2.83 21.59 -34.54
N SER A 227 -2.32 20.63 -33.78
CA SER A 227 -1.04 19.96 -34.04
C SER A 227 -1.16 18.67 -34.85
N THR A 228 -2.37 18.16 -35.07
CA THR A 228 -2.60 16.87 -35.72
C THR A 228 -3.32 17.04 -37.05
N SER A 229 -2.80 16.42 -38.11
CA SER A 229 -3.46 16.42 -39.42
C SER A 229 -4.73 15.58 -39.42
N ILE A 230 -5.67 15.91 -40.30
CA ILE A 230 -6.93 15.15 -40.47
C ILE A 230 -6.65 13.69 -40.83
N GLU A 231 -5.65 13.44 -41.68
CA GLU A 231 -5.22 12.09 -42.07
C GLU A 231 -4.74 11.27 -40.87
N SER A 232 -4.02 11.90 -39.94
CA SER A 232 -3.54 11.24 -38.73
C SER A 232 -4.69 10.91 -37.77
N ILE A 233 -5.66 11.82 -37.62
CA ILE A 233 -6.86 11.57 -36.80
C ILE A 233 -7.67 10.40 -37.36
N LYS A 234 -7.86 10.33 -38.69
CA LYS A 234 -8.55 9.21 -39.35
C LYS A 234 -7.85 7.89 -39.06
N LYS A 235 -6.53 7.85 -39.21
CA LYS A 235 -5.72 6.66 -38.94
C LYS A 235 -5.85 6.19 -37.48
N MET A 236 -5.77 7.11 -36.52
CA MET A 236 -5.93 6.77 -35.08
C MET A 236 -7.33 6.21 -34.79
N LYS A 237 -8.38 6.76 -35.41
CA LYS A 237 -9.75 6.26 -35.25
C LYS A 237 -9.88 4.82 -35.76
N ASP A 238 -9.30 4.54 -36.92
CA ASP A 238 -9.33 3.21 -37.52
C ASP A 238 -8.55 2.19 -36.66
N GLU A 239 -7.41 2.60 -36.11
CA GLU A 239 -6.62 1.77 -35.16
C GLU A 239 -7.41 1.45 -33.89
N LEU A 240 -8.05 2.44 -33.27
CA LEU A 240 -8.88 2.25 -32.06
C LEU A 240 -10.09 1.33 -32.31
N LEU A 241 -10.76 1.47 -33.45
CA LEU A 241 -11.91 0.62 -33.80
C LEU A 241 -11.51 -0.79 -34.23
N SER A 242 -10.22 -1.03 -34.49
CA SER A 242 -9.67 -2.35 -34.84
C SER A 242 -9.03 -3.08 -33.66
N SER A 243 -8.98 -2.44 -32.48
CA SER A 243 -8.36 -2.98 -31.26
C SER A 243 -9.38 -3.46 -30.21
N ASP A 244 -10.67 -3.42 -30.52
CA ASP A 244 -11.76 -4.16 -29.86
C ASP A 244 -12.03 -5.49 -30.59
#